data_AF-A0A397T977-F1
#
_entry.id   AF-A0A397T977-F1
#
_cell.length_a   1.000
_cell.length_b   1.000
_cell.length_c   1.000
_cell.angle_alpha   90.00
_cell.angle_beta   90.00
_cell.angle_gamma   90.00
#
_symmetry.space_group_name_H-M   'P 1'
#
loop_
_entity.id
_entity.type
_entity.pdbx_description
1 polymer ?
#
loop_
_entity_poly.entity_id
_entity_poly.type
_entity_poly.pdbx_seq_one_letter_code
_entity_poly.pdbx_strand_id
1 'polypeptide(L)' 'MQDVENANINWIEDAIAKEYFKHYEYKHFSNIQEIGSGGFGKVYRAKWKNSDQYLTLKSFFSFDNTTAREIVHEVMMKN' A
#
# COMPACT_ATOMS: atom_id res chain seq x y z
N MET A 1 24.53 -0.48 14.68
CA MET A 1 23.50 -1.54 14.69
C MET A 1 22.15 -0.85 14.77
N GLN A 2 21.74 -0.25 13.65
CA GLN A 2 20.50 0.50 13.47
C GLN A 2 20.02 0.34 12.00
N ASP A 3 20.94 0.00 11.09
CA ASP A 3 20.71 -0.20 9.66
C ASP A 3 19.85 -1.43 9.30
N VAL A 4 19.74 -2.43 10.18
CA VAL A 4 18.89 -3.62 9.94
C VAL A 4 17.42 -3.35 10.27
N GLU A 5 17.12 -2.43 11.19
CA GLU A 5 15.75 -2.19 11.67
C GLU A 5 14.85 -1.52 10.62
N ASN A 6 15.42 -0.85 9.61
CA ASN A 6 14.65 -0.08 8.61
C ASN A 6 14.83 -0.59 7.18
N ALA A 7 15.39 -1.78 6.96
CA ALA A 7 15.70 -2.28 5.61
C ALA A 7 14.48 -2.25 4.65
N ASN A 8 13.30 -2.63 5.13
CA ASN A 8 12.06 -2.60 4.33
C ASN A 8 11.57 -1.17 4.08
N ILE A 9 11.71 -0.28 5.06
CA ILE A 9 11.34 1.13 4.93
C ILE A 9 12.23 1.79 3.88
N ASN A 10 13.56 1.63 4.00
CA ASN A 10 14.52 2.16 3.04
C ASN A 10 14.25 1.63 1.63
N TRP A 11 13.91 0.35 1.49
CA TRP A 11 13.54 -0.21 0.18
C TRP A 11 12.28 0.43 -0.42
N ILE A 12 11.25 0.67 0.40
CA ILE A 12 10.02 1.34 -0.05
C ILE A 12 10.33 2.78 -0.48
N GLU A 13 11.09 3.53 0.33
CA GLU A 13 11.50 4.90 0.02
C GLU A 13 12.31 4.96 -1.29
N ASP A 14 13.27 4.05 -1.47
CA ASP A 14 14.07 3.92 -2.69
C ASP A 14 13.19 3.61 -3.92
N ALA A 15 12.24 2.70 -3.78
CA ALA A 15 11.35 2.32 -4.88
C ALA A 15 10.40 3.46 -5.28
N ILE A 16 9.95 4.28 -4.32
CA ILE A 16 9.19 5.51 -4.58
C ILE A 16 10.09 6.54 -5.28
N ALA A 17 11.30 6.78 -4.77
CA ALA A 17 12.24 7.75 -5.34
C ALA A 17 12.68 7.38 -6.77
N LYS A 18 12.74 6.08 -7.08
CA LYS A 18 13.02 5.55 -8.43
C LYS A 18 11.78 5.44 -9.32
N GLU A 19 10.61 5.91 -8.84
CA GLU A 19 9.33 5.89 -9.55
C GLU A 19 8.91 4.49 -10.06
N TYR A 20 9.24 3.43 -9.32
CA TYR A 20 8.87 2.06 -9.67
C TYR A 20 7.37 1.81 -9.59
N PHE A 21 6.64 2.65 -8.84
CA PHE A 21 5.20 2.58 -8.69
C PHE A 21 4.52 3.78 -9.32
N LYS A 22 3.38 3.55 -9.98
CA LYS A 22 2.53 4.63 -10.44
C LYS A 22 1.86 5.29 -9.24
N HIS A 23 2.05 6.61 -9.12
CA HIS A 23 1.39 7.40 -8.10
C HIS A 23 -0.02 7.80 -8.54
N TYR A 24 -0.99 7.64 -7.63
CA TYR A 24 -2.39 8.02 -7.85
C TYR A 24 -2.92 8.78 -6.64
N GLU A 25 -3.40 10.00 -6.89
CA GLU A 25 -4.09 10.78 -5.87
C GLU A 25 -5.46 10.20 -5.51
N TYR A 26 -5.90 10.42 -4.27
CA TYR A 26 -7.19 9.94 -3.77
C TYR A 26 -8.39 10.41 -4.61
N LYS A 27 -8.29 11.58 -5.26
CA LYS A 27 -9.33 12.13 -6.16
C LYS A 27 -9.61 11.27 -7.41
N HIS A 28 -8.74 10.32 -7.73
CA HIS A 28 -8.92 9.36 -8.81
C HIS A 28 -9.80 8.17 -8.41
N PHE A 29 -10.21 8.09 -7.14
CA PHE A 29 -11.06 7.03 -6.62
C PHE A 29 -12.39 7.60 -6.16
N SER A 30 -13.44 6.80 -6.30
CA SER A 30 -14.80 7.12 -5.84
C SER A 30 -15.48 5.86 -5.33
N ASN A 31 -16.66 6.00 -4.71
CA ASN A 31 -17.40 4.85 -4.14
C ASN A 31 -16.51 3.95 -3.26
N ILE A 32 -15.76 4.58 -2.35
CA ILE A 32 -14.80 3.91 -1.48
C ILE A 32 -15.57 3.31 -0.31
N GLN A 33 -15.60 1.99 -0.24
CA GLN A 33 -16.34 1.24 0.78
C GLN A 33 -15.39 0.28 1.48
N GLU A 34 -15.36 0.32 2.81
CA GLU A 34 -14.63 -0.68 3.60
C GLU A 34 -15.27 -2.05 3.39
N ILE A 35 -14.45 -3.04 3.04
CA ILE A 35 -14.87 -4.43 2.81
C ILE A 35 -14.19 -5.42 3.77
N GLY A 36 -13.25 -4.93 4.59
CA GLY A 36 -12.62 -5.74 5.62
C GLY A 36 -11.63 -4.93 6.46
N SER A 37 -11.33 -5.45 7.64
CA SER A 37 -10.31 -4.92 8.54
C SER A 37 -9.60 -6.07 9.26
N GLY A 38 -8.33 -5.87 9.60
CA GLY A 38 -7.50 -6.84 10.29
C GLY A 38 -6.38 -6.15 11.07
N GLY A 39 -5.44 -6.92 11.62
CA GLY A 39 -4.41 -6.39 12.52
C GLY A 39 -3.50 -5.32 11.91
N PHE A 40 -3.29 -5.36 10.58
CA PHE A 40 -2.38 -4.44 9.88
C PHE A 40 -3.08 -3.24 9.24
N GLY A 41 -4.42 -3.23 9.19
CA GLY A 41 -5.14 -2.15 8.56
C GLY A 41 -6.51 -2.52 7.99
N LYS A 42 -6.95 -1.73 7.01
CA LYS A 42 -8.28 -1.84 6.41
C LYS A 42 -8.18 -2.06 4.91
N VAL A 43 -9.18 -2.73 4.37
CA VAL A 43 -9.30 -3.03 2.95
C VAL A 43 -10.59 -2.39 2.44
N TYR A 44 -10.48 -1.64 1.37
CA TYR A 44 -11.57 -0.92 0.73
C TYR A 44 -11.72 -1.36 -0.71
N ARG A 45 -12.96 -1.47 -1.18
CA ARG A 45 -13.27 -1.47 -2.61
C ARG A 45 -13.45 -0.02 -3.04
N ALA A 46 -12.85 0.38 -4.15
CA ALA A 46 -12.98 1.71 -4.74
C ALA A 46 -13.23 1.63 -6.25
N LYS A 47 -14.11 2.47 -6.78
CA LYS A 47 -14.27 2.64 -8.23
C LYS A 47 -13.18 3.55 -8.77
N TRP A 48 -12.48 3.11 -9.80
CA TRP A 48 -11.52 3.94 -10.53
C TRP A 48 -12.24 5.00 -11.35
N LYS A 49 -11.85 6.27 -11.22
CA LYS A 49 -12.49 7.37 -11.94
C LYS A 49 -12.36 7.17 -13.45
N ASN A 50 -13.44 7.44 -14.17
CA ASN A 50 -13.54 7.27 -15.64
C ASN A 50 -13.37 5.82 -16.12
N SER A 51 -13.56 4.83 -15.24
CA SER A 51 -13.62 3.41 -15.59
C SER A 51 -14.76 2.75 -14.81
N ASP A 52 -15.32 1.66 -15.34
CA ASP A 52 -16.26 0.81 -14.61
C ASP A 52 -15.56 -0.23 -13.73
N GLN A 53 -14.23 -0.16 -13.64
CA GLN A 53 -13.43 -1.07 -12.82
C GLN A 53 -13.43 -0.67 -11.35
N TYR A 54 -13.53 -1.70 -10.51
CA TYR A 54 -13.30 -1.61 -9.08
C TYR A 54 -11.90 -2.14 -8.76
N LEU A 55 -11.22 -1.43 -7.86
CA LEU A 55 -9.93 -1.80 -7.31
C LEU A 55 -10.03 -1.99 -5.80
N THR A 56 -9.03 -2.65 -5.24
CA THR A 56 -8.85 -2.77 -3.80
C THR A 56 -7.80 -1.76 -3.33
N LEU A 57 -8.15 -0.95 -2.34
CA LEU A 57 -7.23 -0.08 -1.60
C LEU A 57 -6.99 -0.70 -0.23
N LYS A 58 -5.74 -1.03 0.10
CA LYS A 58 -5.35 -1.45 1.45
C LYS A 58 -4.69 -0.26 2.14
N SER A 59 -5.22 0.13 3.30
CA SER A 59 -4.59 1.11 4.18
C SER A 59 -3.95 0.40 5.37
N PHE A 60 -2.93 1.02 5.94
CA PHE A 60 -2.24 0.53 7.13
C PHE A 60 -2.39 1.51 8.28
N PHE A 61 -2.45 1.02 9.53
CA PHE A 61 -2.68 1.88 10.70
C PHE A 61 -1.46 2.72 11.11
N SER A 62 -0.28 2.15 10.96
CA SER A 62 1.02 2.77 11.24
C SER A 62 1.99 2.40 10.13
N PHE A 63 2.94 3.30 9.85
CA PHE A 63 4.10 2.97 9.02
C PHE A 63 5.29 2.70 9.94
N ASP A 64 5.44 1.45 10.35
CA ASP A 64 6.56 0.93 11.13
C ASP A 64 7.23 -0.24 10.38
N ASN A 65 8.32 -0.79 10.93
CA ASN A 65 9.03 -1.89 10.28
C ASN A 65 8.16 -3.16 10.08
N THR A 66 7.17 -3.40 10.96
CA THR A 66 6.26 -4.55 10.81
C THR A 66 5.36 -4.35 9.60
N THR A 67 4.74 -3.17 9.49
CA THR A 67 3.92 -2.80 8.33
C THR A 67 4.75 -2.75 7.05
N ALA A 68 5.96 -2.18 7.09
CA ALA A 68 6.84 -2.11 5.93
C ALA A 68 7.22 -3.50 5.44
N ARG A 69 7.52 -4.44 6.34
CA ARG A 69 7.78 -5.84 5.98
C ARG A 69 6.58 -6.50 5.32
N GLU A 70 5.38 -6.26 5.82
CA GLU A 70 4.14 -6.79 5.21
C GLU A 70 3.93 -6.22 3.80
N ILE A 71 4.13 -4.91 3.59
CA ILE A 71 4.05 -4.27 2.27
C ILE A 71 5.04 -4.92 1.30
N VAL A 72 6.31 -5.04 1.69
CA VAL A 72 7.35 -5.65 0.84
C VAL A 72 7.00 -7.11 0.54
N HIS A 73 6.56 -7.88 1.54
CA HIS A 73 6.19 -9.28 1.35
C HIS A 73 5.03 -9.44 0.36
N GLU A 74 3.95 -8.65 0.50
CA GLU A 74 2.81 -8.73 -0.40
C GLU A 74 3.15 -8.27 -1.82
N VAL A 75 3.95 -7.22 -1.98
CA VAL A 75 4.35 -6.70 -3.30
C VAL A 75 5.31 -7.65 -4.01
N MET A 76 6.23 -8.28 -3.27
CA MET A 76 7.32 -9.08 -3.84
C MET A 76 6.99 -10.58 -3.96
N MET A 77 6.12 -11.13 -3.11
CA MET A 77 5.86 -12.58 -3.09
C MET A 77 4.49 -13.01 -3.63
N LYS A 78 3.55 -12.09 -3.88
CA LYS A 78 2.21 -12.44 -4.43
C LYS A 78 2.10 -12.28 -5.95
N ASN A 79 3.21 -12.26 -6.69
CA ASN A 79 3.21 -12.28 -8.17
C ASN A 79 3.61 -13.65 -8.71
#